data_AF-A0A7X8WS57-F1
#
_entry.id   AF-A0A7X8WS57-F1
#
_cell.length_a   1.000
_cell.length_b   1.000
_cell.length_c   1.000
_cell.angle_alpha   90.00
_cell.angle_beta   90.00
_cell.angle_gamma   90.00
#
_symmetry.space_group_name_H-M   'P 1'
#
loop_
_entity.id
_entity.type
_entity.pdbx_description
1 polymer ?
#
loop_
_entity_poly.entity_id
_entity_poly.type
_entity_poly.pdbx_seq_one_letter_code
_entity_poly.pdbx_strand_id
1 'polypeptide(L)' 'MAIYTLKYQYVDDVGFVNKHRPEHREYLQHLIHQGHLLAAGPLVDDESAGGLLLFSVESKDRVTELATKDPF' A
#
# COMPACT_ATOMS: atom_id res chain seq x y z
N MET A 1 11.62 10.35 -12.56
CA MET A 1 10.81 9.48 -11.67
C MET A 1 11.62 8.24 -11.36
N ALA A 2 11.53 7.73 -10.14
CA ALA A 2 12.15 6.49 -9.72
C ALA A 2 11.07 5.50 -9.25
N ILE A 3 11.39 4.22 -9.35
CA ILE A 3 10.51 3.15 -8.85
C ILE A 3 10.92 2.83 -7.42
N TYR A 4 9.95 2.87 -6.51
CA TYR A 4 10.13 2.52 -5.11
C TYR A 4 9.25 1.34 -4.76
N THR A 5 9.78 0.42 -3.95
CA THR A 5 9.01 -0.68 -3.37
C THR A 5 8.71 -0.39 -1.91
N LEU A 6 7.46 -0.53 -1.51
CA LEU A 6 7.02 -0.49 -0.12
C LEU A 6 6.47 -1.85 0.27
N LYS A 7 7.03 -2.45 1.32
CA LYS A 7 6.49 -3.66 1.94
C LYS A 7 5.61 -3.26 3.12
N TYR A 8 4.31 -3.52 3.01
CA TYR A 8 3.38 -3.40 4.13
C TYR A 8 3.48 -4.63 5.02
N GLN A 9 3.49 -4.38 6.32
CA GLN A 9 3.13 -5.35 7.33
C GLN A 9 1.80 -4.92 7.91
N TYR A 10 0.80 -5.79 7.85
CA TYR A 10 -0.51 -5.48 8.40
C TYR A 10 -0.44 -5.54 9.92
N VAL A 11 -1.31 -4.78 10.58
CA VAL A 11 -1.53 -4.92 12.02
C VAL A 11 -2.11 -6.30 12.33
N ASP A 12 -1.78 -6.83 13.51
CA ASP A 12 -2.24 -8.16 13.94
C ASP A 12 -3.76 -8.22 14.18
N ASP A 13 -4.43 -7.07 14.29
CA ASP A 13 -5.88 -6.97 14.42
C ASP A 13 -6.58 -7.26 13.08
N VAL A 14 -6.88 -8.54 12.87
CA VAL A 14 -7.63 -9.03 11.71
C VAL A 14 -9.00 -8.36 11.57
N GLY A 15 -9.64 -7.98 12.67
CA GLY A 15 -10.93 -7.27 12.66
C GLY A 15 -10.79 -5.86 12.08
N PHE A 16 -9.77 -5.13 12.52
CA PHE A 16 -9.41 -3.81 11.99
C PHE A 16 -9.07 -3.89 10.49
N VAL A 17 -8.21 -4.83 10.10
CA VAL A 17 -7.78 -4.99 8.70
C VAL A 17 -8.97 -5.32 7.81
N ASN A 18 -9.85 -6.23 8.22
CA ASN A 18 -11.02 -6.59 7.41
C ASN A 18 -12.05 -5.46 7.31
N LYS A 19 -12.21 -4.66 8.38
CA LYS A 19 -13.10 -3.50 8.39
C LYS A 19 -12.65 -2.42 7.39
N HIS A 20 -11.36 -2.10 7.35
CA HIS A 20 -10.84 -1.02 6.50
C HIS A 20 -10.37 -1.51 5.12
N ARG A 21 -10.39 -2.82 4.84
CA ARG A 21 -9.98 -3.39 3.55
C ARG A 21 -10.67 -2.76 2.34
N PRO A 22 -11.98 -2.41 2.36
CA PRO A 22 -12.61 -1.72 1.24
C PRO A 22 -12.01 -0.33 1.00
N GLU A 23 -11.88 0.48 2.06
CA GLU A 23 -11.32 1.84 1.98
C GLU A 23 -9.85 1.83 1.54
N HIS A 24 -9.06 0.89 2.06
CA HIS A 24 -7.68 0.63 1.63
C HIS A 24 -7.60 0.36 0.12
N ARG A 25 -8.46 -0.53 -0.40
CA ARG A 25 -8.47 -0.86 -1.83
C ARG A 25 -8.86 0.33 -2.70
N GLU A 26 -9.86 1.10 -2.29
CA GLU A 26 -10.26 2.32 -2.99
C GLU A 26 -9.12 3.36 -3.01
N TYR A 27 -8.39 3.51 -1.89
CA TYR A 27 -7.23 4.39 -1.80
C TYR A 27 -6.12 3.97 -2.77
N LEU A 28 -5.75 2.69 -2.80
CA LEU A 28 -4.73 2.18 -3.72
C LEU A 28 -5.15 2.31 -5.19
N GLN A 29 -6.43 2.06 -5.50
CA GLN A 29 -6.96 2.30 -6.84
C GLN A 29 -6.84 3.76 -7.23
N HIS A 30 -7.18 4.70 -6.34
CA HIS A 30 -7.02 6.13 -6.58
C HIS A 30 -5.57 6.50 -6.92
N LEU A 31 -4.59 5.94 -6.19
CA LEU A 31 -3.16 6.15 -6.48
C LEU A 31 -2.72 5.58 -7.84
N ILE A 32 -3.30 4.45 -8.26
CA ILE A 32 -3.08 3.88 -9.61
C ILE A 32 -3.64 4.82 -10.67
N HIS A 33 -4.86 5.31 -10.49
CA HIS A 33 -5.49 6.27 -11.42
C HIS A 33 -4.69 7.58 -11.55
N GLN A 34 -4.01 8.01 -10.48
CA GLN A 34 -3.12 9.18 -10.50
C GLN A 34 -1.73 8.89 -11.09
N GLY A 35 -1.39 7.63 -11.36
CA GLY A 35 -0.07 7.22 -11.85
C GLY A 35 1.03 7.21 -10.78
N HIS A 36 0.68 7.41 -9.51
CA HIS A 36 1.65 7.33 -8.39
C HIS A 36 1.98 5.88 -8.02
N LEU A 37 1.03 4.96 -8.22
CA LEU A 37 1.17 3.53 -7.93
C LEU A 37 1.08 2.72 -9.23
N LEU A 38 2.04 1.83 -9.44
CA LEU A 38 2.09 0.95 -10.61
C LEU A 38 1.36 -0.37 -10.34
N ALA A 39 1.52 -0.91 -9.14
CA ALA A 39 0.90 -2.16 -8.71
C ALA A 39 0.85 -2.26 -7.19
N ALA A 40 -0.11 -3.03 -6.68
CA ALA A 40 -0.22 -3.39 -5.28
C ALA A 40 -0.87 -4.76 -5.12
N GLY A 41 -0.41 -5.55 -4.17
CA GLY A 41 -1.00 -6.86 -3.88
C GLY A 41 -0.52 -7.46 -2.56
N PRO A 42 -1.22 -8.50 -2.07
CA PRO A 42 -0.82 -9.22 -0.88
C PRO A 42 0.48 -9.99 -1.10
N LEU A 43 1.31 -10.09 -0.05
CA LEU A 43 2.40 -11.06 0.02
C LEU A 43 1.85 -12.33 0.68
N VAL A 44 1.67 -13.39 -0.12
CA VAL A 44 1.03 -14.65 0.30
C VAL A 44 2.00 -15.68 0.88
N ASP A 45 3.31 -15.52 0.63
CA ASP A 45 4.35 -16.49 1.02
C ASP A 45 5.03 -16.15 2.37
N ASP A 46 4.65 -15.04 3.00
CA ASP A 46 5.26 -14.56 4.26
C ASP A 46 4.40 -15.00 5.46
N GLU A 47 5.03 -15.41 6.57
CA GLU A 47 4.31 -15.83 7.79
C GLU A 47 3.50 -14.66 8.41
N SER A 48 3.83 -13.43 8.03
CA SER A 48 3.14 -12.20 8.43
C SER A 48 2.22 -11.69 7.32
N ALA A 49 0.96 -11.39 7.65
CA ALA A 49 0.04 -10.79 6.71
C ALA A 49 0.58 -9.41 6.25
N GLY A 50 0.68 -9.20 4.94
CA GLY A 50 1.27 -8.00 4.39
C GLY A 50 1.02 -7.82 2.90
N GLY A 51 1.66 -6.80 2.32
CA GLY A 51 1.51 -6.47 0.91
C GLY A 51 2.76 -5.84 0.32
N LEU A 52 2.86 -5.86 -1.00
CA LEU A 52 3.91 -5.20 -1.76
C LEU A 52 3.29 -4.18 -2.69
N LEU A 53 3.79 -2.94 -2.61
CA LEU A 53 3.37 -1.81 -3.42
C LEU A 53 4.55 -1.30 -4.24
N LEU A 54 4.31 -0.98 -5.51
CA LEU A 54 5.28 -0.41 -6.43
C LEU A 54 4.87 1.00 -6.79
N PHE A 55 5.62 1.99 -6.33
CA PHE A 55 5.37 3.41 -6.59
C PHE A 55 6.25 3.94 -7.72
N SER A 56 5.71 4.85 -8.52
CA SER A 56 6.45 5.69 -9.46
C SER A 56 6.29 7.14 -9.03
N VAL A 57 7.27 7.67 -8.31
CA VAL A 57 7.22 9.02 -7.71
C VAL A 57 8.57 9.73 -7.79
N GLU A 58 8.63 10.98 -7.34
CA GLU A 58 9.81 11.83 -7.44
C GLU A 58 10.84 11.55 -6.33
N SER A 59 10.42 11.04 -5.18
CA SER A 59 11.29 10.82 -4.02
C SER A 59 10.77 9.71 -3.10
N LYS A 60 11.65 9.21 -2.22
CA LYS A 60 11.28 8.28 -1.15
C LYS A 60 10.29 8.91 -0.16
N ASP A 61 10.48 10.19 0.18
CA ASP A 61 9.59 10.89 1.11
C ASP A 61 8.16 10.95 0.58
N ARG A 62 8.00 11.07 -0.74
CA ARG A 62 6.68 11.02 -1.38
C ARG A 62 5.99 9.67 -1.19
N VAL A 63 6.75 8.56 -1.18
CA VAL A 63 6.18 7.23 -0.87
C VAL A 63 5.62 7.23 0.55
N THR A 64 6.39 7.74 1.52
CA THR A 64 5.97 7.82 2.93
C THR A 64 4.71 8.68 3.09
N GLU A 65 4.64 9.84 2.45
CA GLU A 65 3.47 10.74 2.51
C GLU A 65 2.19 10.11 1.94
N LEU A 66 2.31 9.27 0.92
CA LEU A 66 1.19 8.54 0.34
C LEU A 66 0.80 7.36 1.26
N ALA A 67 1.79 6.60 1.73
CA ALA A 67 1.55 5.45 2.60
C ALA A 67 0.89 5.82 3.94
N THR A 68 1.19 7.00 4.52
CA THR A 68 0.58 7.45 5.79
C THR A 68 -0.89 7.87 5.68
N LYS A 69 -1.41 7.97 4.46
CA LYS A 69 -2.84 8.26 4.21
C LYS A 69 -3.65 7.00 3.95
N ASP A 70 -3.00 5.85 3.90
CA ASP A 70 -3.65 4.57 3.79
C ASP A 70 -4.37 4.23 5.11
N PRO A 71 -5.62 3.71 5.08
CA PRO A 71 -6.33 3.25 6.27
C PRO A 71 -5.71 2.06 7.03
N PHE A 72 -4.74 1.36 6.44
CA PHE A 72 -4.05 0.20 7.05
C PHE A 72 -2.97 0.57 8.07
#